data_AF-D6D685-F1
#
_entry.id   AF-D6D685-F1
#
_cell.length_a   1.000
_cell.length_b   1.000
_cell.length_c   1.000
_cell.angle_alpha   90.00
_cell.angle_beta   90.00
_cell.angle_gamma   90.00
#
_symmetry.space_group_name_H-M   'P 1'
#
loop_
_entity.id
_entity.type
_entity.pdbx_description
1 polymer ?
#
loop_
_entity_poly.entity_id
_entity_poly.type
_entity_poly.pdbx_seq_one_letter_code
_entity_poly.pdbx_strand_id
1 'polypeptide(L)'
;MLKKVPEKEWADQLRQTFNTSGTEKIQVEQGIFADGDNKYIDKLVFKKGGFEPVMSYPFTIVVGEKMKGPDDYREVIEQVRKDYRSYLDTCWARELREFGKVEINQEVLKTVNNN
;
A
#
# COMPACT_ATOMS: atom_id res chain seq x y z
N MET A 1 -31.37 2.95 -0.26
CA MET A 1 -30.65 2.40 -1.42
C MET A 1 -29.69 1.29 -0.99
N LEU A 2 -28.64 1.60 -0.22
CA LEU A 2 -27.58 0.63 0.13
C LEU A 2 -27.97 -0.47 1.13
N LYS A 3 -28.97 -0.23 2.00
CA LYS A 3 -29.38 -1.19 3.06
C LYS A 3 -29.85 -2.58 2.57
N LYS A 4 -30.18 -2.73 1.28
CA LYS A 4 -30.68 -3.98 0.68
C LYS A 4 -29.65 -4.70 -0.19
N VAL A 5 -28.47 -4.12 -0.36
CA VAL A 5 -27.44 -4.59 -1.29
C VAL A 5 -26.26 -5.10 -0.47
N PRO A 6 -25.59 -6.21 -0.85
CA PRO A 6 -24.36 -6.66 -0.21
C PRO A 6 -23.31 -5.55 -0.23
N GLU A 7 -22.54 -5.39 0.86
CA GLU A 7 -21.55 -4.31 0.98
C GLU A 7 -20.57 -4.29 -0.20
N LYS A 8 -20.17 -5.46 -0.70
CA LYS A 8 -19.28 -5.63 -1.86
C LYS A 8 -19.79 -4.98 -3.15
N GLU A 9 -21.10 -4.79 -3.29
CA GLU A 9 -21.73 -4.22 -4.48
C GLU A 9 -22.06 -2.73 -4.31
N TRP A 10 -21.81 -2.14 -3.14
CA TRP A 10 -22.15 -0.74 -2.87
C TRP A 10 -21.40 0.23 -3.78
N ALA A 11 -20.10 0.00 -4.00
CA ALA A 11 -19.31 0.86 -4.87
C ALA A 11 -19.87 0.91 -6.30
N ASP A 12 -20.27 -0.24 -6.83
CA ASP A 12 -20.82 -0.34 -8.18
C ASP A 12 -22.22 0.27 -8.27
N GLN A 13 -23.07 0.06 -7.26
CA GLN A 13 -24.39 0.69 -7.17
C GLN A 13 -24.30 2.22 -7.10
N LEU A 14 -23.36 2.76 -6.33
CA LEU A 14 -23.13 4.19 -6.24
C LEU A 14 -22.63 4.75 -7.58
N ARG A 15 -21.64 4.09 -8.20
CA ARG A 15 -21.14 4.50 -9.52
C ARG A 15 -22.25 4.46 -10.57
N GLN A 16 -23.07 3.42 -10.61
CA GLN A 16 -24.16 3.31 -11.58
C GLN A 16 -25.23 4.37 -11.36
N THR A 17 -25.51 4.76 -10.12
CA THR A 17 -26.56 5.74 -9.81
C THR A 17 -26.13 7.16 -10.16
N PHE A 18 -24.89 7.54 -9.80
CA PHE A 18 -24.43 8.92 -9.92
C PHE A 18 -23.63 9.18 -11.21
N ASN A 19 -22.92 8.19 -11.76
CA ASN A 19 -22.04 8.41 -12.93
C ASN A 19 -22.67 8.04 -14.29
N THR A 20 -23.92 7.55 -14.34
CA THR A 20 -24.55 7.12 -15.61
C THR A 20 -25.25 8.24 -16.38
N SER A 21 -25.87 9.20 -15.70
CA SER A 21 -26.71 10.21 -16.38
C SER A 21 -26.79 11.57 -15.69
N GLY A 22 -25.88 11.86 -14.75
CA GLY A 22 -25.87 13.11 -13.98
C GLY A 22 -24.73 14.08 -14.35
N THR A 23 -24.96 15.38 -14.09
CA THR A 23 -23.92 16.43 -14.08
C THR A 23 -22.95 16.25 -12.90
N GLU A 24 -23.46 15.68 -11.81
CA GLU A 24 -22.71 15.40 -10.58
C GLU A 24 -22.05 14.02 -10.68
N LYS A 25 -20.73 13.98 -10.64
CA LYS A 25 -19.95 12.74 -10.64
C LYS A 25 -19.39 12.48 -9.25
N ILE A 26 -19.27 11.21 -8.88
CA ILE A 26 -18.62 10.81 -7.62
C ILE A 26 -17.45 9.88 -7.88
N GLN A 27 -16.46 9.95 -7.01
CA GLN A 27 -15.41 8.95 -6.90
C GLN A 27 -15.70 8.08 -5.68
N VAL A 28 -15.63 6.77 -5.88
CA VAL A 28 -15.90 5.78 -4.83
C VAL A 28 -14.74 4.81 -4.83
N GLU A 29 -14.09 4.70 -3.67
CA GLU A 29 -13.09 3.69 -3.37
C GLU A 29 -13.60 2.84 -2.21
N GLN A 30 -13.49 1.53 -2.34
CA GLN A 30 -13.90 0.57 -1.34
C GLN A 30 -12.81 -0.49 -1.21
N GLY A 31 -12.45 -0.80 0.03
CA GLY A 31 -11.38 -1.75 0.32
C GLY A 31 -10.93 -1.69 1.77
N ILE A 32 -9.92 -2.48 2.07
CA ILE A 32 -9.17 -2.44 3.33
C ILE A 32 -7.98 -1.52 3.10
N PHE A 33 -7.74 -0.60 4.04
CA PHE A 33 -6.68 0.39 3.93
C PHE A 33 -5.85 0.40 5.21
N ALA A 34 -4.54 0.22 5.06
CA ALA A 34 -3.57 0.44 6.11
C ALA A 34 -3.13 1.91 6.16
N ASP A 35 -2.42 2.26 7.23
CA ASP A 35 -1.83 3.59 7.41
C ASP A 35 -0.84 3.88 6.26
N GLY A 36 -1.07 4.96 5.51
CA GLY A 36 -0.26 5.36 4.37
C GLY A 36 -0.77 4.88 3.01
N ASP A 37 -1.77 3.98 2.96
CA ASP A 37 -2.33 3.50 1.69
C ASP A 37 -3.17 4.57 0.99
N ASN A 38 -3.89 5.39 1.78
CA ASN A 38 -4.79 6.42 1.25
C ASN A 38 -4.79 7.68 2.12
N LYS A 39 -4.37 8.80 1.53
CA LYS A 39 -4.25 10.10 2.19
C LYS A 39 -5.55 10.63 2.81
N TYR A 40 -6.70 10.33 2.20
CA TYR A 40 -8.00 10.75 2.72
C TYR A 40 -8.38 9.94 3.98
N ILE A 41 -8.11 8.63 3.98
CA ILE A 41 -8.35 7.75 5.11
C ILE A 41 -7.37 8.05 6.24
N ASP A 42 -6.10 8.28 5.91
CA ASP A 42 -5.07 8.71 6.86
C ASP A 42 -5.52 9.96 7.60
N LYS A 43 -6.04 10.96 6.87
CA LYS A 43 -6.52 12.20 7.47
C LYS A 43 -7.79 12.03 8.29
N LEU A 44 -8.81 11.36 7.73
CA LEU A 44 -10.16 11.32 8.30
C LEU A 44 -10.31 10.25 9.39
N VAL A 45 -9.62 9.11 9.28
CA VAL A 45 -9.74 7.95 10.19
C VAL A 45 -8.53 7.81 11.10
N PHE A 46 -7.31 7.91 10.55
CA PHE A 46 -6.07 7.80 11.34
C PHE A 46 -5.63 9.12 11.97
N LYS A 47 -6.23 10.26 11.55
CA LYS A 47 -5.89 11.63 11.97
C LYS A 47 -4.42 12.00 11.71
N LYS A 48 -3.84 11.43 10.65
CA LYS A 48 -2.46 11.65 10.21
C LYS A 48 -2.41 12.38 8.88
N GLY A 49 -1.35 13.18 8.68
CA GLY A 49 -1.10 13.88 7.42
C GLY A 49 -2.16 14.92 7.05
N GLY A 50 -2.32 15.12 5.74
CA GLY A 50 -3.27 16.02 5.11
C GLY A 50 -3.41 15.70 3.62
N PHE A 51 -4.48 16.18 3.02
CA PHE A 51 -4.71 16.09 1.58
C PHE A 51 -5.14 17.46 1.06
N GLU A 52 -4.83 17.75 -0.20
CA GLU A 52 -5.32 18.97 -0.83
C GLU A 52 -6.75 18.75 -1.33
N PRO A 53 -7.67 19.70 -1.07
CA PRO A 53 -9.03 19.62 -1.59
C PRO A 53 -9.01 19.58 -3.12
N VAL A 54 -9.71 18.61 -3.70
CA VAL A 54 -9.88 18.55 -5.15
C VAL A 54 -11.09 19.41 -5.51
N MET A 55 -10.89 20.48 -6.28
CA MET A 55 -11.98 21.42 -6.62
C MET A 55 -13.18 20.77 -7.31
N SER A 56 -12.97 19.69 -8.08
CA SER A 56 -14.05 18.93 -8.71
C SER A 56 -14.78 17.98 -7.74
N TYR A 57 -14.20 17.69 -6.57
CA TYR A 57 -14.74 16.82 -5.54
C TYR A 57 -14.55 17.47 -4.15
N PRO A 58 -15.28 18.56 -3.84
CA PRO A 58 -15.05 19.38 -2.65
C PRO A 58 -15.41 18.69 -1.33
N PHE A 59 -16.16 17.58 -1.38
CA PHE A 59 -16.56 16.83 -0.20
C PHE A 59 -16.00 15.41 -0.26
N THR A 60 -15.40 14.97 0.85
CA THR A 60 -14.91 13.60 1.04
C THR A 60 -15.57 13.03 2.29
N ILE A 61 -16.21 11.87 2.13
CA ILE A 61 -16.87 11.15 3.24
C ILE A 61 -16.25 9.76 3.31
N VAL A 62 -15.98 9.31 4.53
CA VAL A 62 -15.49 7.96 4.81
C VAL A 62 -16.52 7.25 5.68
N VAL A 63 -16.90 6.05 5.27
CA VAL A 63 -17.80 5.16 6.01
C VAL A 63 -17.08 3.82 6.12
N GLY A 64 -16.96 3.31 7.35
CA GLY A 64 -16.30 2.04 7.61
C GLY A 64 -15.96 1.89 9.08
N GLU A 65 -15.32 0.77 9.41
CA GLU A 65 -14.85 0.46 10.75
C GLU A 65 -13.32 0.56 10.82
N LYS A 66 -12.82 1.17 11.90
CA LYS A 66 -11.38 1.19 12.18
C LYS A 66 -11.00 -0.05 12.97
N MET A 67 -10.36 -1.00 12.29
CA MET A 67 -9.85 -2.23 12.89
C MET A 67 -8.49 -1.99 13.58
N LYS A 68 -8.20 -2.73 14.65
CA LYS A 68 -6.91 -2.66 15.38
C LYS A 68 -5.86 -3.64 14.85
N GLY A 69 -6.28 -4.57 14.02
CA GLY A 69 -5.47 -5.62 13.41
C GLY A 69 -6.30 -6.34 12.34
N PRO A 70 -5.70 -7.29 11.63
CA PRO A 70 -6.42 -8.11 10.67
C PRO A 70 -7.44 -9.00 11.39
N ASP A 71 -8.63 -9.15 10.80
CA ASP A 71 -9.64 -10.08 11.32
C ASP A 71 -9.26 -11.53 10.98
N ASP A 72 -8.62 -11.72 9.83
CA ASP A 72 -8.12 -13.01 9.38
C ASP A 72 -6.62 -12.96 9.05
N TYR A 73 -5.87 -13.99 9.47
CA TYR A 73 -4.45 -14.12 9.13
C TYR A 73 -4.19 -14.07 7.61
N ARG A 74 -5.18 -14.45 6.79
CA ARG A 74 -5.11 -14.40 5.32
C ARG A 74 -4.94 -12.97 4.78
N GLU A 75 -5.32 -11.94 5.53
CA GLU A 75 -5.13 -10.55 5.14
C GLU A 75 -3.64 -10.13 5.17
N VAL A 76 -2.86 -10.74 6.07
CA VAL A 76 -1.45 -10.38 6.29
C VAL A 76 -0.47 -11.45 5.80
N ILE A 77 -0.95 -12.62 5.39
CA ILE A 77 -0.10 -13.77 5.06
C ILE A 77 0.89 -13.47 3.92
N GLU A 78 0.50 -12.66 2.93
CA GLU A 78 1.39 -12.28 1.83
C GLU A 78 2.51 -11.36 2.30
N GLN A 79 2.18 -10.35 3.12
CA GLN A 79 3.15 -9.44 3.72
C GLN A 79 4.12 -10.21 4.62
N VAL A 80 3.61 -11.09 5.49
CA VAL A 80 4.43 -11.94 6.35
C VAL A 80 5.38 -12.82 5.54
N ARG A 81 4.90 -13.43 4.45
CA ARG A 81 5.74 -14.25 3.56
C ARG A 81 6.85 -13.43 2.90
N LYS A 82 6.53 -12.21 2.46
CA LYS A 82 7.49 -11.28 1.85
C LYS A 82 8.60 -10.91 2.84
N ASP A 83 8.20 -10.53 4.06
CA ASP A 83 9.16 -10.13 5.10
C ASP A 83 10.04 -11.31 5.52
N TYR A 84 9.47 -12.51 5.66
CA TYR A 84 10.23 -13.71 5.95
C TYR A 84 11.23 -14.06 4.85
N ARG A 85 10.84 -13.91 3.57
CA ARG A 85 11.76 -14.12 2.44
C ARG A 85 12.90 -13.13 2.44
N SER A 86 12.63 -11.85 2.68
CA SER A 86 13.64 -10.81 2.80
C SER A 86 14.65 -11.11 3.93
N TYR A 87 14.17 -11.61 5.06
CA TYR A 87 15.02 -12.08 6.15
C TYR A 87 15.95 -13.22 5.71
N LEU A 88 15.41 -14.25 5.06
CA LEU A 88 16.20 -15.38 4.56
C LEU A 88 17.24 -14.93 3.52
N ASP A 89 16.86 -14.06 2.59
CA ASP A 89 17.78 -13.51 1.57
C ASP A 89 18.93 -12.73 2.22
N THR A 90 18.63 -11.98 3.29
CA THR A 90 19.63 -11.23 4.07
C THR A 90 20.60 -12.17 4.78
N CYS A 91 20.09 -13.22 5.42
CA CYS A 91 20.91 -14.26 6.05
C CYS A 91 21.80 -14.96 5.03
N TRP A 92 21.24 -15.37 3.89
CA TRP A 92 21.97 -16.05 2.83
C TRP A 92 23.07 -15.17 2.24
N ALA A 93 22.80 -13.89 1.99
CA ALA A 93 23.81 -12.95 1.52
C ALA A 93 24.96 -12.75 2.53
N ARG A 94 24.67 -12.81 3.84
CA ARG A 94 25.71 -12.76 4.88
C ARG A 94 26.57 -14.01 4.84
N GLU A 95 25.96 -15.19 4.82
CA GLU A 95 26.69 -16.47 4.75
C GLU A 95 27.58 -16.55 3.50
N LEU A 96 27.09 -16.11 2.34
CA LEU A 96 27.87 -16.06 1.11
C LEU A 96 29.10 -15.15 1.23
N ARG A 97 28.96 -13.99 1.87
CA ARG A 97 30.08 -13.07 2.12
C ARG A 97 31.12 -13.65 3.08
N GLU A 98 30.67 -14.43 4.07
CA GLU A 98 31.56 -15.08 5.04
C GLU A 98 32.29 -16.28 4.41
N PHE A 99 31.59 -17.07 3.59
CA PHE A 99 32.17 -18.24 2.93
C PHE A 99 33.10 -17.88 1.77
N GLY A 100 32.69 -16.92 0.95
CA GLY A 100 33.49 -16.41 -0.16
C GLY A 100 34.42 -15.30 0.31
N LYS A 101 35.55 -15.65 0.95
CA LYS A 101 36.61 -14.67 1.24
C LYS A 101 37.17 -14.13 -0.07
N VAL A 102 36.72 -12.95 -0.49
CA VAL A 102 37.25 -12.26 -1.68
C VAL A 102 38.45 -11.43 -1.26
N GLU A 103 39.65 -11.83 -1.68
CA GLU A 103 40.86 -11.01 -1.58
C GLU A 103 40.98 -10.15 -2.84
N ILE A 104 40.68 -8.85 -2.73
CA ILE A 104 40.83 -7.90 -3.82
C ILE A 104 42.30 -7.47 -3.89
N ASN A 105 43.00 -7.85 -4.96
CA ASN A 105 44.36 -7.37 -5.20
C ASN A 105 44.34 -5.90 -5.67
N GLN A 106 44.47 -4.99 -4.70
CA GLN A 106 44.46 -3.54 -4.90
C GLN A 106 45.61 -3.02 -5.76
N GLU A 107 46.72 -3.76 -5.88
CA GLU A 107 47.88 -3.33 -6.68
C GLU A 107 47.57 -3.39 -8.18
N VAL A 108 46.84 -4.43 -8.62
CA VAL A 108 46.41 -4.57 -10.02
C VAL A 108 45.41 -3.48 -10.41
N LEU A 109 44.53 -3.07 -9.49
CA LEU A 109 43.54 -2.01 -9.76
C LEU A 109 44.19 -0.64 -10.00
N LYS A 110 45.33 -0.36 -9.39
CA LYS A 110 46.07 0.90 -9.59
C LYS A 110 46.73 0.99 -10.95
N THR A 111 47.17 -0.13 -11.52
CA THR A 111 47.84 -0.15 -12.82
C THR A 111 46.90 0.09 -13.99
N VAL A 112 45.62 -0.28 -13.86
CA VAL A 112 44.60 -0.09 -14.92
C VAL A 112 43.88 1.26 -14.84
N ASN A 113 43.91 1.94 -13.69
CA ASN A 113 43.19 3.20 -13.46
C ASN A 113 44.06 4.46 -13.70
N ASN A 114 45.21 4.30 -14.36
CA ASN A 114 46.03 5.42 -14.84
C ASN A 114 45.49 5.89 -16.21
N ASN A 115 44.46 6.73 -16.22
CA ASN A 115 44.06 7.56 -17.36
C ASN A 115 43.58 8.92 -16.86
#